data_AF-A0A1H2AUC8-F1
#
_entry.id   AF-A0A1H2AUC8-F1
#
_cell.length_a   1.000
_cell.length_b   1.000
_cell.length_c   1.000
_cell.angle_alpha   90.00
_cell.angle_beta   90.00
_cell.angle_gamma   90.00
#
_symmetry.space_group_name_H-M   'P 1'
#
loop_
_entity.id
_entity.type
_entity.pdbx_description
1 polymer ?
#
loop_
_entity_poly.entity_id
_entity_poly.type
_entity_poly.pdbx_seq_one_letter_code
_entity_poly.pdbx_strand_id
1 'polypeptide(L)'
;MNRLIAAAFLASTLMGAANAMPLSPLAPAQGTDVIQVAGGCGPGWHRGPYGGCLRNFANPAAHACPRGFHIGPGGGCRGNGR
;
A
#
# COMPACT_ATOMS: atom_id res chain seq x y z
N MET A 1 47.22 26.07 -37.04
CA MET A 1 45.86 26.27 -36.47
C MET A 1 44.79 25.34 -37.04
N ASN A 2 44.68 25.12 -38.37
CA ASN A 2 43.58 24.31 -38.95
C ASN A 2 43.42 22.88 -38.40
N ARG A 3 44.52 22.20 -38.03
CA ARG A 3 44.44 20.83 -37.47
C ARG A 3 43.78 20.78 -36.08
N LEU A 4 43.94 21.85 -35.30
CA LEU A 4 43.32 21.96 -33.98
C LEU A 4 41.81 22.19 -34.10
N ILE A 5 41.38 22.97 -35.10
CA ILE A 5 39.97 23.21 -35.38
C ILE A 5 39.28 21.91 -35.81
N ALA A 6 39.92 21.13 -36.70
CA ALA A 6 39.39 19.85 -37.14
C ALA A 6 39.25 18.83 -35.99
N ALA A 7 40.25 18.77 -35.09
CA ALA A 7 40.21 17.89 -33.93
C ALA A 7 39.08 18.27 -32.95
N ALA A 8 38.86 19.57 -32.72
CA ALA A 8 37.78 20.05 -31.84
C ALA A 8 36.39 19.71 -32.39
N PHE A 9 36.18 19.83 -33.70
CA PHE A 9 34.92 19.46 -34.35
C PHE A 9 34.64 17.95 -34.30
N LEU A 10 35.68 17.13 -34.44
CA LEU A 10 35.52 15.68 -34.33
C LEU A 10 35.17 15.25 -32.90
N ALA A 11 35.81 15.88 -31.90
CA ALA A 11 35.57 15.58 -30.49
C ALA A 11 34.15 15.94 -30.05
N SER A 12 33.56 17.04 -30.55
CA SER A 12 32.20 17.44 -30.19
C SER A 12 31.13 16.46 -30.71
N THR A 13 31.36 15.82 -31.86
CA THR A 13 30.41 14.83 -32.42
C THR A 13 30.34 13.52 -31.62
N LEU A 14 31.34 13.23 -30.78
CA LEU A 14 31.41 12.03 -29.95
C LEU A 14 30.69 12.19 -28.60
N MET A 15 30.19 13.38 -28.29
CA MET A 15 29.44 13.66 -27.05
C MET A 15 27.98 13.26 -27.24
N GLY A 16 27.70 11.96 -27.09
CA GLY A 16 26.34 11.40 -27.17
C GLY A 16 25.43 11.86 -26.03
N ALA A 17 24.13 11.94 -26.29
CA ALA A 17 23.13 12.27 -25.28
C ALA A 17 22.99 11.12 -24.26
N ALA A 18 23.30 11.38 -22.99
CA ALA A 18 23.00 10.47 -21.90
C ALA A 18 21.48 10.50 -21.63
N ASN A 19 20.78 9.43 -22.00
CA ASN A 19 19.36 9.28 -21.69
C ASN A 19 19.24 8.66 -20.29
N ALA A 20 18.82 9.44 -19.30
CA ALA A 20 18.46 8.91 -17.99
C ALA A 20 17.15 8.13 -18.10
N MET A 21 17.14 6.85 -17.70
CA MET A 21 15.89 6.12 -17.59
C MET A 21 15.05 6.73 -16.46
N PRO A 22 13.78 7.10 -16.71
CA PRO A 22 12.90 7.56 -15.64
C PRO A 22 12.68 6.42 -14.65
N LEU A 23 12.85 6.71 -13.36
CA LEU A 23 12.51 5.77 -12.30
C LEU A 23 10.99 5.54 -12.35
N SER A 24 10.56 4.34 -12.73
CA SER A 24 9.15 3.98 -12.67
C SER A 24 8.71 3.90 -11.20
N PRO A 25 7.58 4.51 -10.80
CA PRO A 25 7.08 4.36 -9.45
C PRO A 25 6.74 2.89 -9.18
N LEU A 26 7.17 2.39 -8.01
CA LEU A 26 6.75 1.07 -7.55
C LEU A 26 5.23 1.07 -7.42
N ALA A 27 4.58 0.09 -8.03
CA ALA A 27 3.15 -0.12 -7.82
C ALA A 27 2.88 -0.23 -6.32
N PRO A 28 1.78 0.36 -5.80
CA PRO A 28 1.42 0.18 -4.39
C PRO A 28 1.36 -1.31 -4.12
N ALA A 29 2.05 -1.77 -3.07
CA ALA A 29 1.95 -3.14 -2.62
C ALA A 29 0.46 -3.44 -2.44
N GLN A 30 -0.09 -4.26 -3.32
CA GLN A 30 -1.43 -4.80 -3.18
C GLN A 30 -1.34 -5.60 -1.89
N GLY A 31 -1.91 -5.07 -0.81
CA GLY A 31 -1.70 -5.56 0.55
C GLY A 31 -2.32 -6.94 0.76
N THR A 32 -1.72 -7.96 0.17
CA THR A 32 -2.21 -9.35 0.20
C THR A 32 -1.49 -10.21 1.22
N ASP A 33 -0.33 -9.75 1.71
CA ASP A 33 0.50 -10.54 2.63
C ASP A 33 0.38 -10.08 4.10
N VAL A 34 -0.40 -9.02 4.36
CA VAL A 34 -0.62 -8.49 5.70
C VAL A 34 -2.06 -8.74 6.13
N ILE A 35 -2.23 -9.76 6.97
CA ILE A 35 -3.50 -9.99 7.67
C ILE A 35 -3.63 -8.92 8.76
N GLN A 36 -4.64 -8.05 8.62
CA GLN A 36 -4.91 -7.03 9.62
C GLN A 36 -5.51 -7.66 10.87
N VAL A 37 -4.66 -7.93 11.87
CA VAL A 37 -5.11 -8.44 13.18
C VAL A 37 -6.10 -7.45 13.78
N ALA A 38 -7.35 -7.89 13.91
CA ALA A 38 -8.47 -7.10 14.40
C ALA A 38 -8.65 -5.72 13.72
N GLY A 39 -8.43 -5.64 12.40
CA GLY A 39 -8.57 -4.39 11.65
C GLY A 39 -7.53 -3.32 12.01
N GLY A 40 -6.37 -3.73 12.53
CA GLY A 40 -5.25 -2.85 12.91
C GLY A 40 -5.30 -2.33 14.35
N CYS A 41 -6.26 -2.77 15.17
CA CYS A 41 -6.41 -2.31 16.56
C CYS A 41 -5.55 -3.09 17.58
N GLY A 42 -4.91 -4.19 17.16
CA GLY A 42 -4.04 -5.00 18.01
C GLY A 42 -4.80 -6.00 18.92
N PRO A 43 -4.07 -6.83 19.68
CA PRO A 43 -4.66 -7.88 20.52
C PRO A 43 -5.60 -7.32 21.59
N GLY A 44 -6.80 -7.90 21.71
CA GLY A 44 -7.79 -7.47 22.70
C GLY A 44 -8.64 -6.26 22.29
N TRP A 45 -8.53 -5.81 21.04
CA TRP A 45 -9.32 -4.73 20.47
C TRP A 45 -9.92 -5.14 19.12
N HIS A 46 -10.92 -4.41 18.62
CA HIS A 46 -11.48 -4.55 17.27
C HIS A 46 -11.86 -3.18 16.70
N ARG A 47 -11.94 -3.05 15.37
CA ARG A 47 -12.40 -1.82 14.71
C ARG A 47 -13.93 -1.74 14.75
N GLY A 48 -14.46 -0.68 15.36
CA GLY A 48 -15.89 -0.39 15.43
C GLY A 48 -16.46 0.23 14.15
N PRO A 49 -17.79 0.35 14.05
CA PRO A 49 -18.48 0.89 12.86
C PRO A 49 -18.13 2.36 12.56
N TYR A 50 -17.72 3.13 13.57
CA TYR A 50 -17.27 4.52 13.42
C TYR A 50 -15.75 4.66 13.18
N GLY A 51 -15.04 3.56 12.90
CA GLY A 51 -13.61 3.57 12.57
C GLY A 51 -12.64 3.60 13.76
N GLY A 52 -13.14 3.73 14.99
CA GLY A 52 -12.32 3.67 16.21
C GLY A 52 -12.01 2.24 16.69
N CYS A 53 -10.99 2.09 17.56
CA CYS A 53 -10.66 0.82 18.21
C CYS A 53 -11.44 0.65 19.52
N LEU A 54 -12.11 -0.49 19.67
CA LEU A 54 -12.94 -0.84 20.82
C LEU A 54 -12.37 -2.07 21.52
N ARG A 55 -12.39 -2.08 22.86
CA ARG A 55 -11.86 -3.20 23.67
C ARG A 55 -12.76 -4.42 23.54
N ASN A 56 -12.19 -5.60 23.31
CA ASN A 56 -12.94 -6.86 23.19
C ASN A 56 -13.59 -7.29 24.52
N PHE A 57 -13.06 -6.82 25.65
CA PHE A 57 -13.54 -7.18 26.98
C PHE A 57 -14.34 -6.03 27.60
N ALA A 58 -15.64 -5.98 27.34
CA ALA A 58 -16.58 -5.25 28.21
C ALA A 58 -18.02 -5.75 28.11
N ASN A 59 -18.44 -6.37 27.00
CA ASN A 59 -19.84 -6.76 26.84
C ASN A 59 -20.01 -8.01 25.94
N PRO A 60 -20.56 -9.13 26.43
CA PRO A 60 -20.95 -10.28 25.61
C PRO A 60 -22.00 -9.97 24.53
N ALA A 61 -22.71 -8.85 24.64
CA ALA A 61 -23.57 -8.30 23.58
C ALA A 61 -22.80 -7.49 22.53
N ALA A 62 -21.52 -7.17 22.78
CA ALA A 62 -20.60 -6.64 21.77
C ALA A 62 -20.11 -7.81 20.91
N HIS A 63 -21.03 -8.38 20.15
CA HIS A 63 -20.67 -9.18 19.00
C HIS A 63 -19.66 -8.36 18.17
N ALA A 64 -18.53 -8.97 17.79
CA ALA A 64 -17.53 -8.33 16.93
C ALA A 64 -18.13 -7.76 15.64
N CYS A 65 -19.30 -8.29 15.26
CA CYS A 65 -20.14 -7.81 14.18
C CYS A 65 -21.58 -7.58 14.67
N PRO A 66 -22.31 -6.59 14.14
CA PRO A 66 -23.72 -6.38 14.47
C PRO A 66 -24.57 -7.65 14.31
N ARG A 67 -25.73 -7.73 15.00
CA ARG A 67 -26.64 -8.88 14.85
C ARG A 67 -27.01 -9.10 13.37
N GLY A 68 -26.86 -10.33 12.89
CA GLY A 68 -27.05 -10.69 11.48
C GLY A 68 -25.77 -10.71 10.63
N PHE A 69 -24.62 -10.41 11.22
CA PHE A 69 -23.31 -10.38 10.55
C PHE A 69 -22.33 -11.37 11.20
N HIS A 70 -21.44 -11.95 10.40
CA HIS A 70 -20.35 -12.83 10.84
C HIS A 70 -18.98 -12.28 10.40
N ILE A 71 -17.91 -12.71 11.07
CA ILE A 71 -16.54 -12.36 10.68
C ILE A 71 -16.19 -13.14 9.41
N GLY A 72 -15.92 -12.43 8.32
CA GLY A 72 -15.53 -13.00 7.04
C GLY A 72 -14.02 -13.29 6.95
N PRO A 73 -13.57 -13.92 5.85
CA PRO A 73 -12.16 -14.30 5.65
C PRO A 73 -11.15 -13.15 5.74
N GLY A 74 -11.57 -11.91 5.48
CA GLY A 74 -10.74 -10.70 5.61
C GLY A 74 -10.79 -10.01 6.97
N GLY A 75 -11.37 -10.65 8.00
CA GLY A 75 -11.49 -10.07 9.35
C GLY A 75 -12.55 -8.97 9.50
N GLY A 76 -13.23 -8.60 8.42
CA GLY A 76 -14.36 -7.68 8.43
C GLY A 76 -15.72 -8.37 8.63
N CYS A 77 -16.72 -7.61 9.05
CA CYS A 77 -18.08 -8.09 9.22
C CYS A 77 -18.82 -8.22 7.88
N ARG A 78 -19.40 -9.38 7.61
CA ARG A 78 -20.27 -9.64 6.44
C ARG A 78 -21.66 -10.06 6.88
N GLY A 79 -22.68 -9.53 6.22
CA GLY A 79 -24.07 -9.93 6.46
C GLY A 79 -24.33 -11.34 5.95
N ASN A 80 -25.15 -12.11 6.67
CA ASN A 80 -25.78 -13.30 6.12
C ASN A 80 -26.84 -12.84 5.11
N GLY A 81 -26.44 -12.55 3.88
CA GLY A 81 -27.27 -11.94 2.82
C GLY A 81 -28.76 -12.26 2.94
N ARG A 82 -29.55 -11.22 3.24
CA ARG A 82 -30.98 -11.13 2.98
C ARG A 82 -31.17 -10.02 1.97
#